data_AF-A0A7X4AFC5-F1
#
_entry.id   AF-A0A7X4AFC5-F1
#
_cell.length_a   1.000
_cell.length_b   1.000
_cell.length_c   1.000
_cell.angle_alpha   90.00
_cell.angle_beta   90.00
_cell.angle_gamma   90.00
#
_symmetry.space_group_name_H-M   'P 1'
#
loop_
_entity.id
_entity.type
_entity.pdbx_description
1 polymer ?
#
loop_
_entity_poly.entity_id
_entity_poly.type
_entity_poly.pdbx_seq_one_letter_code
_entity_poly.pdbx_strand_id
1 'polypeptide(L)'
;MATTTFDTRQAVRTLQAAGFPEDQADAVVDTMSSAFSDTVATKADIAEVKVEIAALEVSAKADIADLKAEMANLKAEMFRALWIQGAGLVGVQLAIAGLLYTLLTSSTP
;
A
#
# COMPACT_ATOMS: atom_id res chain seq x y z
N MET A 1 27.30 10.45 1.42
CA MET A 1 27.83 9.11 1.73
C MET A 1 29.05 8.88 0.84
N ALA A 2 30.23 8.70 1.44
CA ALA A 2 31.45 8.43 0.68
C ALA A 2 31.32 7.05 0.04
N THR A 3 31.53 6.98 -1.28
CA THR A 3 31.64 5.68 -1.96
C THR A 3 33.07 5.22 -1.71
N THR A 4 33.25 4.23 -0.84
CA THR A 4 34.56 3.59 -0.66
C THR A 4 34.82 2.75 -1.90
N THR A 5 35.49 3.33 -2.90
CA THR A 5 35.92 2.60 -4.09
C THR A 5 36.98 1.58 -3.68
N PHE A 6 36.84 0.33 -4.11
CA PHE A 6 37.85 -0.70 -3.91
C PHE A 6 39.04 -0.42 -4.85
N ASP A 7 40.17 0.01 -4.28
CA ASP A 7 41.40 0.26 -5.04
C ASP A 7 42.16 -1.05 -5.26
N THR A 8 41.91 -1.68 -6.40
CA THR A 8 42.53 -2.95 -6.79
C THR A 8 44.06 -2.85 -6.81
N ARG A 9 44.64 -1.72 -7.26
CA ARG A 9 46.09 -1.54 -7.30
C ARG A 9 46.69 -1.44 -5.90
N GLN A 10 46.02 -0.76 -4.98
CA GLN A 10 46.46 -0.71 -3.59
C GLN A 10 46.34 -2.10 -2.92
N ALA A 11 45.29 -2.85 -3.22
CA ALA A 11 45.10 -4.21 -2.71
C ALA A 11 46.21 -5.16 -3.17
N VAL A 12 46.55 -5.15 -4.48
CA VAL A 12 47.64 -5.97 -5.04
C VAL A 12 48.98 -5.65 -4.38
N ARG A 13 49.32 -4.35 -4.25
CA ARG A 13 50.56 -3.91 -3.59
C ARG A 13 50.63 -4.37 -2.13
N THR A 14 49.49 -4.39 -1.44
CA THR A 14 49.42 -4.83 -0.05
C THR A 14 49.70 -6.33 0.06
N LEU A 15 49.15 -7.14 -0.86
CA LEU A 15 49.43 -8.58 -0.93
C LEU A 15 50.89 -8.87 -1.30
N GLN A 16 51.46 -8.12 -2.25
CA GLN A 16 52.89 -8.22 -2.58
C GLN A 16 53.79 -7.88 -1.39
N ALA A 17 53.46 -6.81 -0.65
CA ALA A 17 54.17 -6.45 0.58
C ALA A 17 54.06 -7.52 1.69
N ALA A 18 53.00 -8.33 1.67
CA ALA A 18 52.81 -9.49 2.53
C ALA A 18 53.50 -10.76 2.01
N GLY A 19 54.19 -10.71 0.87
CA GLY A 19 54.97 -11.81 0.30
C GLY A 19 54.24 -12.66 -0.74
N PHE A 20 53.05 -12.26 -1.20
CA PHE A 20 52.39 -12.94 -2.32
C PHE A 20 53.10 -12.60 -3.64
N PRO A 21 53.38 -13.59 -4.50
CA PRO A 21 53.81 -13.35 -5.88
C PRO A 21 52.79 -12.49 -6.63
N GLU A 22 53.26 -11.66 -7.56
CA GLU A 22 52.43 -10.72 -8.35
C GLU A 22 51.21 -11.40 -8.99
N ASP A 23 51.44 -12.50 -9.71
CA ASP A 23 50.37 -13.26 -10.36
C ASP A 23 49.31 -13.77 -9.37
N GLN A 24 49.70 -14.12 -8.14
CA GLN A 24 48.79 -14.57 -7.11
C GLN A 24 48.03 -13.41 -6.45
N ALA A 25 48.72 -12.29 -6.22
CA ALA A 25 48.11 -11.07 -5.69
C ALA A 25 47.03 -10.52 -6.64
N ASP A 26 47.33 -10.48 -7.94
CA ASP A 26 46.36 -10.07 -8.98
C ASP A 26 45.16 -11.03 -9.01
N ALA A 27 45.39 -12.35 -9.06
CA ALA A 27 44.30 -13.33 -9.11
C ALA A 27 43.36 -13.27 -7.89
N VAL A 28 43.92 -13.04 -6.69
CA VAL A 28 43.14 -12.91 -5.45
C VAL A 28 42.30 -11.63 -5.46
N VAL A 29 42.90 -10.50 -5.84
CA VAL A 29 42.21 -9.21 -5.88
C VAL A 29 41.14 -9.18 -6.96
N ASP A 30 41.39 -9.78 -8.11
CA ASP A 30 40.43 -9.87 -9.21
C ASP A 30 39.22 -10.72 -8.83
N THR A 31 39.46 -11.87 -8.20
CA THR A 31 38.38 -12.74 -7.67
C THR A 31 37.56 -12.02 -6.61
N MET A 32 38.20 -11.30 -5.69
CA MET A 32 37.50 -10.50 -4.67
C MET A 32 36.71 -9.34 -5.28
N SER A 33 37.29 -8.61 -6.23
CA SER A 33 36.63 -7.48 -6.91
C SER A 33 35.40 -7.93 -7.69
N SER A 34 35.49 -9.09 -8.35
CA SER A 34 34.38 -9.70 -9.07
C SER A 34 33.28 -10.16 -8.10
N ALA A 35 33.65 -10.87 -7.02
CA ALA A 35 32.70 -11.31 -6.00
C ALA A 35 32.00 -10.14 -5.30
N PHE A 36 32.71 -9.05 -5.01
CA PHE A 36 32.10 -7.83 -4.47
C PHE A 36 31.12 -7.21 -5.46
N SER A 37 31.49 -7.09 -6.73
CA SER A 37 30.61 -6.50 -7.75
C SER A 37 29.28 -7.24 -7.92
N ASP A 38 29.28 -8.56 -7.72
CA ASP A 38 28.09 -9.41 -7.83
C ASP A 38 27.25 -9.51 -6.54
N THR A 39 27.85 -9.31 -5.35
CA THR A 39 27.18 -9.59 -4.07
C THR A 39 26.57 -8.35 -3.40
N VAL A 40 27.12 -7.14 -3.64
CA VAL A 40 26.46 -5.93 -3.14
C VAL A 40 25.30 -5.57 -4.05
N ALA A 41 24.08 -5.57 -3.49
CA ALA A 41 22.93 -4.93 -4.13
C ALA A 41 23.38 -3.56 -4.65
N THR A 42 23.35 -3.41 -5.97
CA THR A 42 23.92 -2.23 -6.59
C THR A 42 23.08 -1.03 -6.16
N LYS A 43 23.66 0.17 -6.21
CA LYS A 43 22.87 1.39 -5.97
C LYS A 43 21.67 1.49 -6.91
N ALA A 44 21.72 0.81 -8.07
CA ALA A 44 20.62 0.71 -9.02
C ALA A 44 19.46 -0.12 -8.45
N ASP A 45 19.73 -1.30 -7.88
CA ASP A 45 18.69 -2.15 -7.27
C ASP A 45 17.96 -1.42 -6.13
N ILE A 46 18.71 -0.67 -5.31
CA ILE A 46 18.10 0.15 -4.24
C ILE A 46 17.26 1.29 -4.84
N ALA A 47 17.69 1.88 -5.95
CA ALA A 47 16.92 2.92 -6.63
C ALA A 47 15.63 2.34 -7.24
N GLU A 48 15.69 1.15 -7.82
CA GLU A 48 14.53 0.42 -8.36
C GLU A 48 13.52 0.09 -7.26
N VAL A 49 13.96 -0.52 -6.15
CA VAL A 49 13.10 -0.80 -5.00
C VAL A 49 12.46 0.48 -4.44
N LYS A 50 13.18 1.61 -4.41
CA LYS A 50 12.59 2.90 -3.98
C LYS A 50 11.50 3.38 -4.92
N VAL A 51 11.67 3.20 -6.23
CA VAL A 51 10.65 3.55 -7.23
C VAL A 51 9.43 2.64 -7.07
N GLU A 52 9.63 1.34 -6.89
CA GLU A 52 8.53 0.38 -6.64
C GLU A 52 7.77 0.71 -5.35
N ILE A 53 8.48 1.03 -4.25
CA ILE A 53 7.86 1.45 -3.00
C ILE A 53 7.03 2.73 -3.21
N ALA A 54 7.56 3.72 -3.92
CA ALA A 54 6.82 4.95 -4.21
C ALA A 54 5.56 4.68 -5.06
N ALA A 55 5.63 3.76 -6.03
CA ALA A 55 4.49 3.35 -6.82
C ALA A 55 3.43 2.63 -5.96
N LEU A 56 3.86 1.71 -5.08
CA LEU A 56 2.98 1.02 -4.13
C LEU A 56 2.30 1.99 -3.16
N GLU A 57 3.02 2.99 -2.65
CA GLU A 57 2.43 4.03 -1.79
C GLU A 57 1.33 4.83 -2.50
N VAL A 58 1.54 5.16 -3.78
CA VAL A 58 0.54 5.86 -4.59
C VAL A 58 -0.68 4.98 -4.84
N SER A 59 -0.48 3.72 -5.23
CA SER A 59 -1.57 2.76 -5.44
C SER A 59 -2.39 2.57 -4.16
N ALA A 60 -1.73 2.32 -3.03
CA ALA A 60 -2.41 2.11 -1.75
C ALA A 60 -3.22 3.34 -1.31
N LYS A 61 -2.72 4.56 -1.57
CA LYS A 61 -3.47 5.80 -1.29
C LYS A 61 -4.71 5.93 -2.18
N ALA A 62 -4.62 5.55 -3.45
CA ALA A 62 -5.76 5.55 -4.37
C ALA A 62 -6.82 4.53 -3.91
N ASP A 63 -6.42 3.29 -3.64
CA ASP A 63 -7.33 2.24 -3.16
C ASP A 63 -8.05 2.63 -1.86
N ILE A 64 -7.33 3.27 -0.93
CA ILE A 64 -7.93 3.78 0.31
C ILE A 64 -8.93 4.92 0.03
N ALA A 65 -8.66 5.78 -0.94
CA ALA A 65 -9.57 6.86 -1.30
C ALA A 65 -10.86 6.31 -1.92
N ASP A 66 -10.73 5.32 -2.81
CA ASP A 66 -11.86 4.65 -3.45
C ASP A 66 -12.71 3.90 -2.42
N LEU A 67 -12.10 3.13 -1.52
CA LEU A 67 -12.82 2.45 -0.44
C LEU A 67 -13.57 3.43 0.48
N LYS A 68 -12.98 4.60 0.77
CA LYS A 68 -13.67 5.65 1.54
C LYS A 68 -14.88 6.21 0.79
N ALA A 69 -14.76 6.40 -0.53
CA ALA A 69 -15.87 6.86 -1.36
C ALA A 69 -16.99 5.83 -1.43
N GLU A 70 -16.66 4.55 -1.64
CA GLU A 70 -17.62 3.44 -1.62
C GLU A 70 -18.34 3.34 -0.27
N MET A 71 -17.61 3.46 0.84
CA MET A 71 -18.19 3.43 2.18
C MET A 71 -19.14 4.60 2.41
N ALA A 72 -18.81 5.80 1.93
CA ALA A 72 -19.67 6.97 2.02
C ALA A 72 -20.96 6.79 1.19
N ASN A 73 -20.85 6.25 -0.02
CA ASN A 73 -22.00 5.92 -0.86
C ASN A 73 -22.89 4.86 -0.21
N LEU A 74 -22.31 3.76 0.28
CA LEU A 74 -23.07 2.72 0.96
C LEU A 74 -23.83 3.27 2.18
N LYS A 75 -23.17 4.11 2.98
CA LYS A 75 -23.81 4.77 4.12
C LYS A 75 -24.98 5.66 3.68
N ALA A 76 -24.81 6.43 2.60
CA ALA A 76 -25.86 7.28 2.06
C ALA A 76 -27.04 6.45 1.52
N GLU A 77 -26.76 5.36 0.82
CA GLU A 77 -27.79 4.44 0.32
C GLU A 77 -28.57 3.76 1.45
N MET A 78 -27.88 3.29 2.48
CA MET A 78 -28.51 2.71 3.67
C MET A 78 -29.41 3.73 4.38
N PHE A 79 -28.93 4.96 4.57
CA PHE A 79 -29.73 6.02 5.19
C PHE A 79 -30.97 6.35 4.34
N ARG A 80 -30.81 6.46 3.02
CA ARG A 80 -31.92 6.69 2.09
C ARG A 80 -32.94 5.56 2.16
N ALA A 81 -32.49 4.31 2.14
CA ALA A 81 -33.37 3.14 2.26
C ALA A 81 -34.15 3.15 3.58
N LEU A 82 -33.48 3.44 4.70
CA LEU A 82 -34.13 3.55 6.02
C LEU A 82 -35.18 4.67 6.05
N TRP A 83 -34.90 5.83 5.46
CA TRP A 83 -35.87 6.92 5.38
C TRP A 83 -37.10 6.57 4.54
N ILE A 84 -36.89 5.95 3.39
CA ILE A 84 -37.99 5.50 2.52
C ILE A 84 -38.87 4.51 3.27
N GLN A 85 -38.28 3.53 3.94
CA GLN A 85 -39.04 2.57 4.75
C GLN A 85 -39.73 3.24 5.94
N GLY A 86 -39.06 4.14 6.65
CA GLY A 86 -39.65 4.89 7.76
C GLY A 86 -40.86 5.71 7.35
N ALA A 87 -40.77 6.44 6.22
CA ALA A 87 -41.89 7.19 5.66
C ALA A 87 -43.05 6.25 5.26
N GLY A 88 -42.74 5.11 4.63
CA GLY A 88 -43.73 4.09 4.29
C GLY A 88 -44.45 3.55 5.53
N LEU A 89 -43.71 3.21 6.59
CA LEU A 89 -44.27 2.72 7.85
C LEU A 89 -45.19 3.76 8.49
N VAL A 90 -44.79 5.04 8.54
CA VAL A 90 -45.65 6.13 9.05
C VAL A 90 -46.94 6.23 8.24
N GLY A 91 -46.86 6.16 6.91
CA GLY A 91 -48.04 6.20 6.04
C GLY A 91 -49.01 5.05 6.33
N VAL A 92 -48.50 3.83 6.52
CA VAL A 92 -49.33 2.66 6.89
C VAL A 92 -49.99 2.86 8.26
N GLN A 93 -49.25 3.37 9.26
CA GLN A 93 -49.82 3.65 10.58
C GLN A 93 -50.94 4.70 10.51
N LEU A 94 -50.76 5.77 9.73
CA LEU A 94 -51.78 6.79 9.53
C LEU A 94 -53.03 6.22 8.85
N ALA A 95 -52.87 5.35 7.86
CA ALA A 95 -53.99 4.69 7.19
C ALA A 95 -54.79 3.79 8.16
N ILE A 96 -54.09 3.00 8.99
CA ILE A 96 -54.72 2.15 10.01
C ILE A 96 -55.44 3.02 11.06
N ALA A 97 -54.79 4.07 11.56
CA ALA A 97 -55.40 4.97 12.53
C ALA A 97 -56.66 5.65 11.99
N GLY A 98 -56.63 6.09 10.72
CA GLY A 98 -57.80 6.65 10.04
C GLY A 98 -58.96 5.64 9.94
N LEU A 99 -58.68 4.40 9.53
CA LEU A 99 -59.68 3.33 9.50
C LEU A 99 -60.30 3.08 10.88
N LEU A 100 -59.47 2.97 11.93
CA LEU A 100 -59.96 2.79 13.30
C LEU A 100 -60.85 3.96 13.75
N TYR A 101 -60.45 5.19 13.45
CA TYR A 101 -61.25 6.37 13.75
C TYR A 101 -62.63 6.31 13.06
N THR A 102 -62.67 5.98 11.77
CA THR A 102 -63.94 5.86 11.03
C THR A 102 -64.85 4.79 11.62
N LEU A 103 -64.30 3.62 11.95
CA LEU A 103 -65.07 2.53 12.57
C LEU A 103 -65.67 2.94 13.92
N LEU A 104 -64.87 3.59 14.78
CA LEU A 104 -65.34 4.09 16.08
C LEU A 104 -66.49 5.09 15.92
N THR A 105 -66.35 6.08 15.02
CA THR A 105 -67.40 7.10 14.80
C THR A 105 -68.64 6.57 14.08
N SER A 106 -68.53 5.50 13.28
CA SER A 106 -69.68 4.86 12.63
C SER A 106 -70.51 3.98 13.57
N SER A 107 -69.98 3.65 14.76
CA SER A 107 -70.62 2.78 15.75
C SER A 107 -71.38 3.55 16.85
N THR A 108 -71.21 4.86 16.92
CA THR A 108 -72.02 5.76 17.76
C THR A 108 -73.32 6.11 17.03
N PRO A 109 -74.50 5.71 17.55
CA PRO A 109 -75.81 6.00 16.95
C PRO A 109 -76.21 7.48 17.04
#